data_AF-A0AA41SBU4-F1
#
_entry.id   AF-A0AA41SBU4-F1
#
_cell.length_a   1.000
_cell.length_b   1.000
_cell.length_c   1.000
_cell.angle_alpha   90.00
_cell.angle_beta   90.00
_cell.angle_gamma   90.00
#
_symmetry.space_group_name_H-M   'P 1'
#
loop_
_entity.id
_entity.type
_entity.pdbx_description
1 polymer ?
#
loop_
_entity_poly.entity_id
_entity_poly.type
_entity_poly.pdbx_seq_one_letter_code
_entity_poly.pdbx_strand_id
1 'polypeptide(L)'
;MVFDSPDAAKGFYDEYARRIGFITRIVSSRRSERDGSIISRRLACNKEGFNLNSRKIGRVRIRNRESKREGCMAMLLVKREKVGKWIVTKFVKDHSHPLVIGTAGKERPTPDEKDKRIQELSSELNR
;
A
#
# COMPACT_ATOMS: atom_id res chain seq x y z
N MET A 1 -1.49 10.48 -16.76
CA MET A 1 -0.16 10.13 -16.20
C MET A 1 0.16 8.68 -16.53
N VAL A 2 1.36 8.42 -17.02
CA VAL A 2 1.80 7.11 -17.57
C VAL A 2 3.12 6.72 -16.91
N PHE A 3 3.31 5.42 -16.66
CA PHE A 3 4.51 4.83 -16.07
C PHE A 3 4.97 3.60 -16.85
N ASP A 4 6.25 3.27 -16.76
CA ASP A 4 6.82 2.09 -17.41
C ASP A 4 6.58 0.80 -16.61
N SER A 5 6.34 0.92 -15.30
CA SER A 5 6.16 -0.23 -14.42
C SER A 5 5.14 0.05 -13.30
N PRO A 6 4.54 -0.98 -12.70
CA PRO A 6 3.61 -0.80 -11.58
C PRO A 6 4.34 -0.35 -10.30
N ASP A 7 5.65 -0.53 -10.23
CA ASP A 7 6.48 -0.09 -9.12
C ASP A 7 6.89 1.38 -9.27
N ALA A 8 7.11 1.87 -10.50
CA ALA A 8 7.28 3.29 -10.78
C ALA A 8 6.01 4.07 -10.40
N ALA A 9 4.83 3.55 -10.74
CA ALA A 9 3.56 4.11 -10.31
C ALA A 9 3.41 4.16 -8.78
N LYS A 10 3.87 3.12 -8.08
CA LYS A 10 3.89 3.08 -6.62
C LYS A 10 4.86 4.12 -6.05
N GLY A 11 6.07 4.22 -6.57
CA GLY A 11 7.06 5.21 -6.14
C GLY A 11 6.53 6.63 -6.27
N PHE A 12 5.88 6.94 -7.40
CA PHE A 12 5.22 8.23 -7.60
C PHE A 12 4.16 8.54 -6.53
N TYR A 13 3.29 7.57 -6.23
CA TYR A 13 2.24 7.78 -5.24
C TYR A 13 2.77 7.82 -3.80
N ASP A 14 3.83 7.06 -3.51
CA ASP A 14 4.53 7.10 -2.21
C ASP A 14 5.17 8.48 -1.99
N GLU A 15 5.79 9.06 -3.01
CA GLU A 15 6.35 10.40 -2.98
C GLU A 15 5.26 11.47 -2.81
N TYR A 16 4.16 11.35 -3.55
CA TYR A 16 2.98 12.20 -3.36
C TYR A 16 2.47 12.12 -1.91
N ALA A 17 2.33 10.91 -1.38
CA ALA A 17 1.86 10.69 -0.02
C ALA A 17 2.81 11.27 1.04
N ARG A 18 4.12 11.18 0.82
CA ARG A 18 5.14 11.80 1.67
C ARG A 18 4.99 13.31 1.74
N ARG A 19 4.77 13.97 0.59
CA ARG A 19 4.57 15.44 0.52
C ARG A 19 3.26 15.87 1.18
N ILE A 20 2.20 15.11 0.97
CA ILE A 20 0.87 15.44 1.47
C ILE A 20 0.68 15.04 2.94
N GLY A 21 1.49 14.12 3.47
CA GLY A 21 1.46 13.74 4.89
C GLY A 21 0.59 12.52 5.19
N PHE A 22 0.60 11.52 4.31
CA PHE A 22 -0.03 10.21 4.58
C PHE A 22 0.84 9.05 4.14
N ILE A 23 0.43 7.84 4.53
CA ILE A 23 1.11 6.59 4.17
C ILE A 23 0.23 5.84 3.17
N THR A 24 0.85 5.33 2.11
CA THR A 24 0.19 4.50 1.10
C THR A 24 0.20 3.02 1.48
N ARG A 25 -0.75 2.25 0.94
CA ARG A 25 -0.75 0.78 0.96
C ARG A 25 -1.21 0.24 -0.38
N ILE A 26 -0.72 -0.94 -0.77
CA ILE A 26 -1.30 -1.70 -1.87
C ILE A 26 -2.55 -2.38 -1.32
N VAL A 27 -3.71 -2.03 -1.87
CA VAL A 27 -5.01 -2.57 -1.42
C VAL A 27 -5.38 -3.82 -2.20
N SER A 28 -5.16 -3.79 -3.51
CA SER A 28 -5.41 -4.92 -4.38
C SER A 28 -4.52 -4.86 -5.61
N SER A 29 -4.23 -6.04 -6.14
CA SER A 29 -3.50 -6.20 -7.39
C SER A 29 -4.22 -7.28 -8.19
N ARG A 30 -4.69 -6.94 -9.39
CA ARG A 30 -5.31 -7.92 -10.29
C ARG A 30 -4.22 -8.50 -11.18
N ARG A 31 -4.20 -9.83 -11.26
CA ARG A 31 -3.34 -10.57 -12.19
C ARG A 31 -4.19 -11.08 -13.35
N SER A 32 -3.57 -11.19 -14.52
CA SER A 32 -4.19 -11.84 -15.67
C SER A 32 -4.19 -13.35 -15.46
N GLU A 33 -5.27 -13.99 -15.86
CA GLU A 33 -5.45 -15.44 -15.73
C GLU A 33 -4.63 -16.23 -16.75
N ARG A 34 -4.23 -15.59 -17.86
CA ARG A 34 -3.50 -16.25 -18.95
C ARG A 34 -2.00 -16.37 -18.68
N ASP A 35 -1.41 -15.32 -18.13
CA ASP A 35 0.05 -15.17 -17.99
C ASP A 35 0.49 -14.90 -16.54
N GLY A 36 -0.44 -14.82 -15.58
CA GLY A 36 -0.16 -14.49 -14.18
C GLY A 36 0.35 -13.07 -13.96
N SER A 37 0.48 -12.26 -15.01
CA SER A 37 1.10 -10.95 -14.94
C SER A 37 0.17 -9.92 -14.31
N ILE A 38 0.72 -8.90 -13.65
CA ILE A 38 -0.10 -7.88 -13.02
C ILE A 38 -0.70 -6.97 -14.09
N ILE A 39 -2.04 -6.84 -14.09
CA ILE A 39 -2.79 -6.01 -15.05
C ILE A 39 -3.39 -4.76 -14.42
N SER A 40 -3.54 -4.72 -13.11
CA SER A 40 -3.95 -3.50 -12.40
C SER A 40 -3.49 -3.51 -10.96
N ARG A 41 -3.22 -2.32 -10.41
CA ARG A 41 -2.83 -2.14 -9.00
C ARG A 41 -3.59 -0.97 -8.39
N ARG A 42 -4.19 -1.21 -7.22
CA ARG A 42 -4.88 -0.20 -6.42
C ARG A 42 -4.03 0.16 -5.21
N LEU A 43 -3.66 1.42 -5.11
CA LEU A 43 -2.96 2.03 -4.00
C LEU A 43 -3.94 2.92 -3.25
N ALA A 44 -3.89 2.96 -1.92
CA ALA A 44 -4.75 3.84 -1.13
C ALA A 44 -4.05 4.34 0.13
N CYS A 45 -4.66 5.32 0.80
CA CYS A 45 -4.22 5.75 2.12
C CYS A 45 -4.31 4.59 3.14
N ASN A 46 -3.42 4.59 4.13
CA ASN A 46 -3.44 3.62 5.23
C ASN A 46 -4.73 3.69 6.05
N LYS A 47 -5.37 4.87 6.11
CA LYS A 47 -6.65 5.07 6.79
C LYS A 47 -7.87 4.75 5.92
N GLU A 48 -7.68 4.16 4.75
CA GLU A 48 -8.75 3.87 3.79
C GLU A 48 -9.72 2.78 4.27
N GLY A 49 -11.01 3.04 4.04
CA GLY A 49 -12.12 2.13 4.33
C GLY A 49 -12.48 2.06 5.81
N PHE A 50 -13.36 1.13 6.16
CA PHE A 50 -13.76 0.85 7.54
C PHE A 50 -13.40 -0.60 7.89
N ASN A 51 -13.07 -0.88 9.15
CA ASN A 51 -12.87 -2.25 9.60
C ASN A 51 -14.22 -2.88 9.95
N LEU A 52 -14.73 -3.74 9.07
CA LEU A 52 -15.98 -4.47 9.30
C LEU A 52 -15.78 -5.70 10.21
N ASN A 53 -14.54 -6.02 10.63
CA ASN A 53 -14.25 -7.18 11.46
C ASN A 53 -14.61 -7.02 12.95
N SER A 54 -15.19 -5.89 13.38
CA SER A 54 -15.68 -5.75 14.76
C SER A 54 -16.89 -6.65 15.08
N ARG A 55 -17.47 -7.34 14.10
CA ARG A 55 -18.70 -8.15 14.25
C ARG A 55 -18.53 -9.67 14.25
N LYS A 56 -17.32 -10.23 14.09
CA LYS A 56 -17.14 -11.69 14.19
C LYS A 56 -16.87 -12.10 15.64
N ILE A 57 -17.96 -12.35 16.36
CA ILE A 57 -17.99 -13.14 17.60
C ILE A 57 -17.59 -14.57 17.22
N GLY A 58 -16.31 -14.91 17.38
CA GLY A 58 -15.78 -16.24 17.13
C GLY A 58 -14.54 -16.46 17.98
N ARG A 59 -14.42 -17.65 18.59
CA ARG A 59 -13.50 -18.04 19.68
C ARG A 59 -12.00 -18.07 19.30
N VAL A 60 -11.50 -17.09 18.58
CA VAL A 60 -10.06 -16.90 18.36
C VAL A 60 -9.72 -15.50 18.84
N ARG A 61 -8.94 -15.40 19.91
CA ARG A 61 -8.37 -14.13 20.42
C ARG A 61 -7.32 -13.63 19.42
N ILE A 62 -7.75 -13.25 18.22
CA ILE A 62 -6.95 -12.44 17.31
C ILE A 62 -6.79 -11.12 18.04
N ARG A 63 -5.56 -10.76 18.43
CA ARG A 63 -5.23 -9.48 19.09
C ARG A 63 -6.03 -8.37 18.42
N ASN A 64 -6.99 -7.81 19.15
CA ASN A 64 -7.95 -6.83 18.66
C ASN A 64 -7.21 -5.51 18.46
N ARG A 65 -6.38 -5.43 17.42
CA ARG A 65 -5.68 -4.21 17.07
C ARG A 65 -6.73 -3.28 16.51
N GLU A 66 -7.08 -2.27 17.29
CA GLU A 66 -7.99 -1.21 16.85
C GLU A 66 -7.56 -0.71 15.48
N SER A 67 -8.49 -0.78 14.54
CA SER A 67 -8.20 -0.39 13.18
C SER A 67 -8.14 1.12 13.09
N LYS A 68 -6.99 1.66 12.69
CA LYS A 68 -6.80 3.08 12.37
C LYS A 68 -7.42 3.51 11.02
N ARG A 69 -8.40 2.76 10.51
CA ARG A 69 -9.09 3.06 9.25
C ARG A 69 -10.28 3.97 9.55
N GLU A 70 -10.26 5.17 8.97
CA GLU A 70 -11.18 6.28 9.26
C GLU A 70 -12.09 6.58 8.05
N GLY A 71 -12.29 5.62 7.16
CA GLY A 71 -13.13 5.80 5.98
C GLY A 71 -12.48 6.61 4.86
N CYS A 72 -11.15 6.76 4.86
CA CYS A 72 -10.47 7.58 3.86
C CYS A 72 -10.73 7.06 2.44
N MET A 73 -10.99 7.97 1.50
CA MET A 73 -11.25 7.62 0.10
C MET A 73 -10.07 7.86 -0.83
N ALA A 74 -8.98 8.47 -0.32
CA ALA A 74 -7.80 8.77 -1.09
C ALA A 74 -7.17 7.49 -1.69
N MET A 75 -7.11 7.43 -3.02
CA MET A 75 -6.67 6.26 -3.75
C MET A 75 -6.10 6.60 -5.14
N LEU A 76 -5.23 5.71 -5.62
CA LEU A 76 -4.70 5.70 -6.97
C LEU A 76 -4.93 4.31 -7.59
N LEU A 77 -5.56 4.25 -8.75
CA LEU A 77 -5.74 3.03 -9.53
C LEU A 77 -4.94 3.14 -10.83
N VAL A 78 -4.01 2.20 -11.02
CA VAL A 78 -3.26 2.05 -12.26
C VAL A 78 -3.62 0.77 -12.97
N LYS A 79 -3.69 0.82 -14.30
CA LYS A 79 -3.95 -0.34 -15.18
C LYS A 79 -2.85 -0.45 -16.22
N ARG A 80 -2.51 -1.69 -16.57
CA ARG A 80 -1.62 -2.01 -17.67
C ARG A 80 -2.38 -1.88 -18.99
N GLU A 81 -1.83 -1.10 -19.90
CA GLU A 81 -2.30 -0.98 -21.28
C GLU A 81 -1.67 -2.08 -22.15
N LYS A 82 -2.22 -2.28 -23.36
CA LYS A 82 -1.73 -3.30 -24.32
C LYS A 82 -0.25 -3.11 -24.69
N VAL A 83 0.25 -1.88 -24.65
CA VAL A 83 1.65 -1.52 -24.96
C VAL A 83 2.60 -1.75 -23.76
N GLY A 84 2.12 -2.37 -22.66
CA GLY A 84 2.89 -2.61 -21.45
C GLY A 84 3.07 -1.38 -20.54
N LYS A 85 2.64 -0.20 -21.00
CA LYS A 85 2.59 1.03 -20.21
C LYS A 85 1.51 0.96 -19.13
N TRP A 86 1.73 1.67 -18.04
CA TRP A 86 0.84 1.74 -16.88
C TRP A 86 0.19 3.11 -16.80
N ILE A 87 -1.12 3.17 -16.94
CA ILE A 87 -1.87 4.42 -16.94
C ILE A 87 -2.63 4.60 -15.63
N VAL A 88 -2.62 5.83 -15.10
CA VAL A 88 -3.51 6.21 -13.99
C VAL A 88 -4.93 6.31 -14.52
N THR A 89 -5.83 5.49 -13.98
CA THR A 89 -7.24 5.44 -14.39
C THR A 89 -8.20 6.08 -13.39
N LYS A 90 -7.83 6.08 -12.10
CA LYS A 90 -8.60 6.76 -11.05
C LYS A 90 -7.63 7.33 -10.04
N PHE A 91 -7.83 8.59 -9.68
CA PHE A 91 -7.07 9.28 -8.65
C PHE A 91 -8.04 10.08 -7.80
N VAL A 92 -8.04 9.81 -6.50
CA VAL A 92 -8.85 10.51 -5.50
C VAL A 92 -7.88 11.14 -4.52
N LYS A 93 -7.89 12.48 -4.47
CA LYS A 93 -7.01 13.27 -3.61
C LYS A 93 -7.61 13.55 -2.23
N ASP A 94 -8.92 13.44 -2.09
CA ASP A 94 -9.63 13.89 -0.88
C ASP A 94 -9.43 12.90 0.27
N HIS A 95 -9.08 13.47 1.43
CA HIS A 95 -8.88 12.76 2.68
C HIS A 95 -9.99 13.11 3.67
N SER A 96 -10.54 12.11 4.34
CA SER A 96 -11.55 12.29 5.41
C SER A 96 -10.92 12.50 6.79
N HIS A 97 -9.61 12.72 6.87
CA HIS A 97 -8.86 12.84 8.12
C HIS A 97 -7.75 13.88 8.00
N PRO A 98 -7.29 14.45 9.13
CA PRO A 98 -6.13 15.32 9.14
C PRO A 98 -4.90 14.61 8.57
N LEU A 99 -4.17 15.33 7.73
CA LEU A 99 -2.90 14.89 7.17
C LEU A 99 -1.78 15.42 8.05
N VAL A 100 -0.86 14.54 8.43
CA VAL A 100 0.30 14.93 9.24
C VAL A 100 1.48 14.97 8.30
N ILE A 101 1.89 16.18 7.91
CA ILE A 101 3.13 16.39 7.17
C ILE A 101 4.26 16.11 8.16
N GLY A 102 4.65 14.84 8.25
CA GLY A 102 5.78 14.42 9.05
C GLY A 102 7.06 14.95 8.42
N THR A 103 7.56 16.09 8.90
CA THR A 103 8.98 16.38 8.82
C THR A 103 9.72 15.21 9.46
N ALA A 104 10.66 14.59 8.73
CA ALA A 104 11.50 13.44 9.08
C ALA A 104 10.94 12.03 8.78
N GLY A 105 11.33 11.51 7.61
CA GLY A 105 12.37 10.48 7.58
C GLY A 105 12.10 9.14 8.28
N LYS A 106 11.01 8.45 7.93
CA LYS A 106 11.08 6.98 7.89
C LYS A 106 11.14 6.56 6.43
N GLU A 107 12.35 6.59 5.87
CA GLU A 107 12.61 5.88 4.62
C GLU A 107 12.08 4.45 4.79
N ARG A 108 11.25 4.01 3.83
CA ARG A 108 10.87 2.60 3.79
C ARG A 108 12.17 1.85 3.49
N PRO A 109 12.61 0.92 4.36
CA PRO A 109 13.77 0.11 4.05
C PRO A 109 13.53 -0.58 2.72
N THR A 110 14.56 -0.56 1.88
CA THR A 110 14.59 -1.29 0.62
C THR A 110 14.31 -2.77 0.86
N PRO A 111 13.80 -3.51 -0.13
CA PRO A 111 13.60 -4.96 0.00
C PRO A 111 14.86 -5.66 0.53
N ASP A 112 16.04 -5.29 0.01
CA ASP A 112 17.33 -5.87 0.40
C ASP A 112 17.68 -5.63 1.87
N GLU A 113 17.38 -4.46 2.43
CA GLU A 113 17.59 -4.17 3.86
C GLU A 113 16.66 -4.98 4.76
N LYS A 114 15.45 -5.27 4.29
CA LYS A 114 14.52 -6.14 5.04
C LYS A 114 14.99 -7.58 5.02
N ASP A 115 15.47 -8.06 3.89
CA ASP A 115 15.95 -9.43 3.73
C ASP A 115 17.21 -9.69 4.57
N LYS A 116 18.15 -8.72 4.61
CA LYS A 116 19.30 -8.76 5.53
C LYS A 116 18.88 -8.86 6.99
N ARG A 117 17.90 -8.03 7.40
CA ARG A 117 17.40 -8.02 8.78
C ARG A 117 16.65 -9.29 9.15
N ILE A 118 15.96 -9.91 8.18
CA ILE A 118 15.33 -11.22 8.37
C ILE A 118 16.40 -12.30 8.58
N GLN A 119 17.48 -12.30 7.79
CA GLN A 119 18.58 -13.26 7.94
C GLN A 119 19.28 -13.13 9.31
N GLU A 120 19.55 -11.89 9.73
CA GLU A 120 20.16 -11.58 11.03
C GLU A 120 19.30 -12.09 12.19
N LEU A 121 18.01 -11.73 12.23
CA LEU A 121 17.07 -12.21 13.25
C LEU A 121 16.89 -13.73 13.24
N SER A 122 16.95 -14.35 12.06
CA SER A 122 16.86 -15.82 11.94
C SER A 122 18.11 -16.50 12.49
N SER A 123 19.28 -15.86 12.36
CA SER A 123 20.53 -16.36 12.94
C SER A 123 20.58 -16.21 14.46
N GLU A 124 20.01 -15.13 15.01
CA GLU A 124 19.88 -14.90 16.45
C GLU A 124 18.94 -15.91 17.13
N LEU A 125 17.85 -16.30 16.46
CA LEU A 125 16.90 -17.28 16.98
C LEU A 125 17.42 -18.73 16.96
N ASN A 126 18.40 -19.02 16.10
CA ASN A 126 19.00 -20.35 15.96
C ASN A 126 20.28 -20.52 16.80
N ARG A 127 20.51 -19.64 17.77
CA ARG A 127 21.64 -19.65 18.70
C ARG A 127 21.16 -19.97 20.11
#